data_AF-A0A2M6ZJS1-F1
#
_entry.id   AF-A0A2M6ZJS1-F1
#
_cell.length_a   1.000
_cell.length_b   1.000
_cell.length_c   1.000
_cell.angle_alpha   90.00
_cell.angle_beta   90.00
_cell.angle_gamma   90.00
#
_symmetry.space_group_name_H-M   'P 1'
#
loop_
_entity.id
_entity.type
_entity.pdbx_description
1 polymer ?
#
loop_
_entity_poly.entity_id
_entity_poly.type
_entity_poly.pdbx_seq_one_letter_code
_entity_poly.pdbx_strand_id
1 'polypeptide(L)'
;MEHIREAEELSRELGGTDKDVKKYFFSLTSDELKRVFDDYGIKYDRVKQEYAEETFQKWKSGQVKMSGLVAGRLFNLLPPRMPLKDKFALVENLWQAYCPKSNKVILIGSDTSEQEIIDTIQSHLLDVVVNYDIPEPIQRRFNWLSGGDVNVGQQLLNHFLQKEKDLIVNSMNHRVPVLLKHLREHGSIIHKMQQQIEIGKHRLDLQFDSKISGIKIIERTSFCPSQSPGSTRNWGWLCFIIVVILIILARYFMK
;
A
#
# COMPACT_ATOMS: atom_id res chain seq x y z
N MET A 1 -30.22 -10.08 -6.62
CA MET A 1 -28.93 -10.77 -6.36
C MET A 1 -27.85 -10.39 -7.37
N GLU A 2 -28.21 -10.15 -8.64
CA GLU A 2 -27.27 -9.83 -9.73
C GLU A 2 -26.45 -8.54 -9.50
N HIS A 3 -27.07 -7.44 -9.06
CA HIS A 3 -26.39 -6.16 -8.85
C HIS A 3 -25.33 -6.13 -7.74
N ILE A 4 -25.44 -7.01 -6.74
CA ILE A 4 -24.43 -7.15 -5.69
C ILE A 4 -23.18 -7.82 -6.28
N ARG A 5 -23.38 -8.84 -7.11
CA ARG A 5 -22.31 -9.55 -7.81
C ARG A 5 -21.55 -8.64 -8.78
N GLU A 6 -22.26 -7.79 -9.53
CA GLU A 6 -21.63 -6.80 -10.41
C GLU A 6 -20.77 -5.78 -9.67
N ALA A 7 -21.22 -5.32 -8.49
CA ALA A 7 -20.45 -4.38 -7.68
C ALA A 7 -19.22 -5.03 -7.03
N GLU A 8 -19.34 -6.29 -6.59
CA GLU A 8 -18.24 -7.08 -6.06
C GLU A 8 -17.21 -7.43 -7.15
N GLU A 9 -17.67 -7.74 -8.36
CA GLU A 9 -16.82 -7.97 -9.52
C GLU A 9 -16.06 -6.70 -9.90
N LEU A 10 -16.74 -5.55 -9.99
CA LEU A 10 -16.08 -4.25 -10.20
C LEU A 10 -15.04 -3.94 -9.11
N SER A 11 -15.36 -4.20 -7.83
CA SER A 11 -14.43 -3.96 -6.72
C SER A 11 -13.21 -4.87 -6.77
N ARG A 12 -13.41 -6.17 -7.05
CA ARG A 12 -12.33 -7.16 -7.22
C ARG A 12 -11.43 -6.81 -8.40
N GLU A 13 -12.02 -6.43 -9.53
CA GLU A 13 -11.28 -6.05 -10.73
C GLU A 13 -10.49 -4.75 -10.56
N LEU A 14 -11.02 -3.80 -9.80
CA LEU A 14 -10.34 -2.53 -9.51
C LEU A 14 -9.38 -2.63 -8.32
N GLY A 15 -9.07 -3.84 -7.82
CA GLY A 15 -8.17 -4.02 -6.67
C GLY A 15 -8.65 -3.33 -5.39
N GLY A 16 -9.94 -3.04 -5.26
CA GLY A 16 -10.53 -2.27 -4.16
C GLY A 16 -10.47 -0.75 -4.30
N THR A 17 -9.91 -0.22 -5.40
CA THR A 17 -9.83 1.23 -5.69
C THR A 17 -11.20 1.87 -5.95
N ASP A 18 -12.24 1.06 -6.19
CA ASP A 18 -13.64 1.54 -6.27
C ASP A 18 -14.07 2.26 -4.97
N LYS A 19 -13.48 1.89 -3.84
CA LYS A 19 -13.71 2.55 -2.53
C LYS A 19 -13.18 3.98 -2.52
N ASP A 20 -12.03 4.22 -3.15
CA ASP A 20 -11.43 5.56 -3.21
C ASP A 20 -12.23 6.47 -4.14
N VAL A 21 -12.68 5.93 -5.29
CA VAL A 21 -13.56 6.64 -6.21
C VAL A 21 -14.91 6.97 -5.55
N LYS A 22 -15.50 6.02 -4.81
CA LYS A 22 -16.71 6.25 -4.01
C LYS A 22 -16.51 7.32 -2.96
N LYS A 23 -15.39 7.24 -2.23
CA LYS A 23 -15.03 8.21 -1.20
C LYS A 23 -14.93 9.61 -1.79
N TYR A 24 -14.27 9.75 -2.94
CA TYR A 24 -14.21 11.02 -3.67
C TYR A 24 -15.61 11.50 -4.07
N PHE A 25 -16.40 10.65 -4.73
CA PHE A 25 -17.76 10.98 -5.15
C PHE A 25 -18.65 11.46 -3.98
N PHE A 26 -18.59 10.80 -2.84
CA PHE A 26 -19.36 11.17 -1.65
C PHE A 26 -18.82 12.40 -0.91
N SER A 27 -17.59 12.82 -1.22
CA SER A 27 -16.97 14.03 -0.65
C SER A 27 -17.28 15.30 -1.44
N LEU A 28 -17.83 15.18 -2.66
CA LEU A 28 -18.21 16.31 -3.49
C LEU A 28 -19.17 17.25 -2.76
N THR A 29 -18.95 18.55 -2.96
CA THR A 29 -19.88 19.61 -2.52
C THR A 29 -21.20 19.52 -3.29
N SER A 30 -22.25 20.15 -2.78
CA SER A 30 -23.55 20.16 -3.46
C SER A 30 -23.48 20.73 -4.88
N ASP A 31 -22.66 21.76 -5.11
CA ASP A 31 -22.50 22.37 -6.44
C ASP A 31 -21.76 21.45 -7.42
N GLU A 32 -20.70 20.78 -6.96
CA GLU A 32 -19.98 19.80 -7.77
C GLU A 32 -20.84 18.59 -8.10
N LEU A 33 -21.57 18.09 -7.10
CA LEU A 33 -22.46 16.96 -7.24
C LEU A 33 -23.59 17.27 -8.22
N LYS A 34 -24.17 18.47 -8.16
CA LYS A 34 -25.16 18.93 -9.13
C LYS A 34 -24.61 18.88 -10.55
N ARG A 35 -23.40 19.39 -10.78
CA ARG A 35 -22.76 19.33 -12.10
C ARG A 35 -22.53 17.89 -12.58
N VAL A 36 -22.21 16.96 -11.68
CA VAL A 36 -22.07 15.53 -12.04
C VAL A 36 -23.42 14.94 -12.43
N PHE A 37 -24.50 15.27 -11.71
CA PHE A 37 -25.84 14.78 -12.03
C PHE A 37 -26.42 15.40 -13.30
N ASP A 38 -26.17 16.68 -13.56
CA ASP A 38 -26.54 17.34 -14.81
C ASP A 38 -25.88 16.64 -16.01
N ASP A 39 -24.57 16.37 -15.95
CA ASP A 39 -23.85 15.59 -16.98
C ASP A 39 -24.38 14.17 -17.13
N TYR A 40 -24.74 13.54 -16.01
CA TYR A 40 -25.30 12.19 -15.98
C TYR A 40 -26.66 12.13 -16.69
N GLY A 41 -27.51 13.13 -16.45
CA GLY A 41 -28.80 13.28 -17.13
C GLY A 41 -28.65 13.54 -18.62
N ILE A 42 -27.72 14.42 -19.01
CA ILE A 42 -27.40 14.69 -20.42
C ILE A 42 -26.95 13.41 -21.13
N LYS A 43 -26.10 12.60 -20.49
CA LYS A 43 -25.49 11.43 -21.11
C LYS A 43 -26.40 10.20 -21.12
N TYR A 44 -27.24 10.03 -20.10
CA TYR A 44 -27.98 8.79 -19.90
C TYR A 44 -29.50 8.92 -19.87
N ASP A 45 -30.05 10.13 -19.75
CA ASP A 45 -31.47 10.51 -19.58
C ASP A 45 -31.84 11.08 -18.19
N ARG A 46 -32.91 11.87 -18.18
CA ARG A 46 -33.40 12.59 -17.01
C ARG A 46 -33.97 11.69 -15.92
N VAL A 47 -34.59 10.57 -16.27
CA VAL A 47 -35.14 9.61 -15.29
C VAL A 47 -34.01 9.02 -14.45
N LYS A 48 -32.88 8.69 -15.08
CA LYS A 48 -31.69 8.20 -14.36
C LYS A 48 -31.08 9.28 -13.48
N GLN A 49 -31.05 10.54 -13.92
CA GLN A 49 -30.61 11.66 -13.10
C GLN A 49 -31.45 11.81 -11.84
N GLU A 50 -32.77 11.89 -11.98
CA GLU A 50 -33.71 12.04 -10.86
C GLU A 50 -33.53 10.91 -9.84
N TYR A 51 -33.44 9.66 -10.33
CA TYR A 51 -33.14 8.51 -9.48
C TYR A 51 -31.81 8.64 -8.73
N ALA A 52 -30.75 9.10 -9.39
CA ALA A 52 -29.43 9.24 -8.78
C ALA A 52 -29.40 10.35 -7.72
N GLU A 53 -30.07 11.46 -7.98
CA GLU A 53 -30.21 12.59 -7.04
C GLU A 53 -30.97 12.16 -5.77
N GLU A 54 -32.12 11.50 -5.93
CA GLU A 54 -32.95 11.03 -4.81
C GLU A 54 -32.27 9.93 -3.98
N THR A 55 -31.47 9.08 -4.63
CA THR A 55 -30.85 7.92 -3.99
C THR A 55 -29.49 8.25 -3.38
N PHE A 56 -28.86 9.37 -3.75
CA PHE A 56 -27.50 9.73 -3.32
C PHE A 56 -27.28 9.65 -1.81
N GLN A 57 -28.17 10.25 -1.01
CA GLN A 57 -28.04 10.25 0.45
C GLN A 57 -28.13 8.82 1.02
N LYS A 58 -28.94 7.95 0.42
CA LYS A 58 -29.08 6.54 0.81
C LYS A 58 -27.82 5.74 0.45
N TRP A 59 -27.16 6.06 -0.67
CA TRP A 59 -25.86 5.48 -1.01
C TRP A 59 -24.76 5.95 -0.06
N LYS A 60 -24.73 7.25 0.25
CA LYS A 60 -23.73 7.85 1.13
C LYS A 60 -23.83 7.34 2.57
N SER A 61 -25.05 7.13 3.08
CA SER A 61 -25.28 6.54 4.40
C SER A 61 -25.09 5.02 4.45
N GLY A 62 -24.99 4.36 3.29
CA GLY A 62 -24.94 2.90 3.18
C GLY A 62 -26.28 2.19 3.36
N GLN A 63 -27.40 2.94 3.46
CA GLN A 63 -28.75 2.38 3.53
C GLN A 63 -29.09 1.53 2.30
N VAL A 64 -28.59 1.94 1.13
CA VAL A 64 -28.72 1.19 -0.13
C VAL A 64 -27.36 1.09 -0.80
N LYS A 65 -27.07 -0.05 -1.43
CA LYS A 65 -25.86 -0.22 -2.26
C LYS A 65 -26.13 0.26 -3.68
N MET A 66 -25.20 1.04 -4.23
CA MET A 66 -25.21 1.43 -5.64
C MET A 66 -24.91 0.20 -6.51
N SER A 67 -25.69 -0.03 -7.57
CA SER A 67 -25.42 -1.11 -8.52
C SER A 67 -24.12 -0.85 -9.30
N GLY A 68 -23.47 -1.91 -9.77
CA GLY A 68 -22.24 -1.79 -10.58
C GLY A 68 -22.43 -0.95 -11.84
N LEU A 69 -23.59 -1.09 -12.50
CA LEU A 69 -23.96 -0.29 -13.68
C LEU A 69 -24.05 1.21 -13.36
N VAL A 70 -24.77 1.59 -12.30
CA VAL A 70 -24.93 3.00 -11.92
C VAL A 70 -23.60 3.58 -11.45
N ALA A 71 -22.84 2.81 -10.64
CA ALA A 71 -21.50 3.18 -10.20
C ALA A 71 -20.57 3.44 -11.38
N GLY A 72 -20.48 2.50 -12.33
CA GLY A 72 -19.66 2.67 -13.52
C GLY A 72 -20.01 3.93 -14.30
N ARG A 73 -21.30 4.20 -14.52
CA ARG A 73 -21.73 5.39 -15.26
C ARG A 73 -21.42 6.70 -14.52
N LEU A 74 -21.68 6.78 -13.22
CA LEU A 74 -21.41 7.99 -12.42
C LEU A 74 -19.91 8.23 -12.29
N PHE A 75 -19.14 7.18 -12.01
CA PHE A 75 -17.70 7.31 -11.85
C PHE A 75 -17.04 7.78 -13.14
N ASN A 76 -17.54 7.36 -14.31
CA ASN A 76 -17.05 7.83 -15.62
C ASN A 76 -17.11 9.35 -15.81
N LEU A 77 -17.85 10.09 -14.97
CA LEU A 77 -18.02 11.55 -15.06
C LEU A 77 -17.13 12.35 -14.10
N LEU A 78 -16.47 11.66 -13.17
CA LEU A 78 -15.61 12.26 -12.15
C LEU A 78 -14.24 12.74 -12.66
N PRO A 79 -13.52 12.02 -13.55
CA PRO A 79 -12.12 12.31 -13.88
C PRO A 79 -11.84 13.77 -14.31
N PRO A 80 -12.65 14.43 -15.15
CA PRO A 80 -12.40 15.83 -15.53
C PRO A 80 -12.44 16.81 -14.35
N ARG A 81 -13.11 16.44 -13.26
CA ARG A 81 -13.33 17.27 -12.06
C ARG A 81 -12.40 16.89 -10.92
N MET A 82 -11.75 15.73 -10.99
CA MET A 82 -10.85 15.26 -9.95
C MET A 82 -9.57 16.11 -9.89
N PRO A 83 -9.17 16.60 -8.70
CA PRO A 83 -7.86 17.16 -8.49
C PRO A 83 -6.77 16.17 -8.92
N LEU A 84 -5.67 16.70 -9.46
CA LEU A 84 -4.54 15.87 -9.90
C LEU A 84 -4.01 14.96 -8.78
N LYS A 85 -3.99 15.45 -7.55
CA LYS A 85 -3.61 14.69 -6.36
C LYS A 85 -4.46 13.42 -6.18
N ASP A 86 -5.78 13.54 -6.32
CA ASP A 86 -6.68 12.40 -6.14
C ASP A 86 -6.57 11.42 -7.31
N LYS A 87 -6.40 11.91 -8.55
CA LYS A 87 -6.12 11.05 -9.71
C LYS A 87 -4.86 10.24 -9.50
N PHE A 88 -3.79 10.88 -9.06
CA PHE A 88 -2.51 10.22 -8.80
C PHE A 88 -2.66 9.18 -7.68
N ALA A 89 -3.35 9.51 -6.59
CA ALA A 89 -3.61 8.56 -5.50
C ALA A 89 -4.39 7.32 -5.98
N LEU A 90 -5.35 7.49 -6.90
CA LEU A 90 -6.03 6.35 -7.50
C LEU A 90 -5.07 5.46 -8.33
N VAL A 91 -4.18 6.07 -9.14
CA VAL A 91 -3.16 5.34 -9.92
C VAL A 91 -2.23 4.60 -8.98
N GLU A 92 -1.76 5.26 -7.92
CA GLU A 92 -0.87 4.70 -6.91
C GLU A 92 -1.51 3.50 -6.21
N ASN A 93 -2.74 3.63 -5.72
CA ASN A 93 -3.45 2.52 -5.06
C ASN A 93 -3.61 1.32 -5.98
N LEU A 94 -3.91 1.56 -7.26
CA LEU A 94 -4.03 0.50 -8.25
C LEU A 94 -2.67 -0.15 -8.56
N TRP A 95 -1.64 0.65 -8.79
CA TRP A 95 -0.27 0.18 -9.01
C TRP A 95 0.21 -0.65 -7.82
N GLN A 96 -0.04 -0.20 -6.59
CA GLN A 96 0.25 -0.93 -5.36
C GLN A 96 -0.54 -2.25 -5.31
N ALA A 97 -1.82 -2.28 -5.65
CA ALA A 97 -2.64 -3.50 -5.63
C ALA A 97 -2.03 -4.61 -6.50
N TYR A 98 -1.46 -4.26 -7.66
CA TYR A 98 -0.82 -5.18 -8.59
C TYR A 98 0.69 -5.32 -8.41
N CYS A 99 1.28 -4.66 -7.41
CA CYS A 99 2.71 -4.79 -7.09
C CYS A 99 3.08 -6.25 -6.85
N PRO A 100 4.10 -6.78 -7.56
CA PRO A 100 4.71 -8.04 -7.21
C PRO A 100 5.18 -8.02 -5.75
N LYS A 101 5.19 -9.19 -5.12
CA LYS A 101 5.63 -9.34 -3.73
C LYS A 101 6.65 -10.46 -3.64
N SER A 102 7.69 -10.26 -2.83
CA SER A 102 8.65 -11.29 -2.48
C SER A 102 8.96 -11.21 -0.99
N ASN A 103 9.21 -12.36 -0.36
CA ASN A 103 9.57 -12.45 1.05
C ASN A 103 10.71 -13.45 1.20
N LYS A 104 11.91 -12.96 1.48
CA LYS A 104 13.11 -13.80 1.59
C LYS A 104 13.87 -13.51 2.87
N VAL A 105 14.61 -14.51 3.31
CA VAL A 105 15.55 -14.40 4.43
C VAL A 105 16.94 -14.74 3.92
N ILE A 106 17.91 -13.88 4.20
CA ILE A 106 19.33 -14.16 3.95
C ILE A 106 19.97 -14.47 5.31
N LEU A 107 20.45 -15.69 5.47
CA LEU A 107 21.25 -16.12 6.62
C LEU A 107 22.73 -15.81 6.34
N ILE A 108 23.39 -15.17 7.28
CA ILE A 108 24.74 -14.63 7.14
C ILE A 108 25.60 -15.13 8.30
N GLY A 109 26.64 -15.90 7.98
CA GLY A 109 27.67 -16.32 8.92
C GLY A 109 28.69 -15.23 9.24
N SER A 110 29.44 -15.43 10.32
CA SER A 110 30.51 -14.50 10.73
C SER A 110 31.76 -14.55 9.84
N ASP A 111 31.91 -15.65 9.10
CA ASP A 111 32.98 -15.94 8.14
C ASP A 111 32.73 -15.34 6.75
N THR A 112 31.50 -14.95 6.44
CA THR A 112 31.12 -14.35 5.15
C THR A 112 31.80 -13.01 4.94
N SER A 113 32.24 -12.72 3.71
CA SER A 113 32.82 -11.42 3.36
C SER A 113 31.76 -10.33 3.21
N GLU A 114 32.12 -9.07 3.47
CA GLU A 114 31.20 -7.93 3.32
C GLU A 114 30.70 -7.80 1.88
N GLN A 115 31.60 -7.95 0.92
CA GLN A 115 31.30 -7.84 -0.51
C GLN A 115 30.32 -8.93 -0.96
N GLU A 116 30.53 -10.18 -0.52
CA GLU A 116 29.63 -11.29 -0.85
C GLU A 116 28.19 -11.07 -0.32
N ILE A 117 28.06 -10.49 0.88
CA ILE A 117 26.75 -10.13 1.44
C ILE A 117 26.09 -9.05 0.59
N ILE A 118 26.83 -7.99 0.26
CA ILE A 118 26.34 -6.86 -0.54
C ILE A 118 25.91 -7.33 -1.93
N ASP A 119 26.74 -8.12 -2.61
CA ASP A 119 26.48 -8.66 -3.95
C ASP A 119 25.23 -9.57 -3.93
N THR A 120 25.08 -10.38 -2.88
CA THR A 120 23.90 -11.25 -2.72
C THR A 120 22.63 -10.43 -2.52
N ILE A 121 22.68 -9.38 -1.70
CA ILE A 121 21.55 -8.45 -1.50
C ILE A 121 21.20 -7.77 -2.82
N GLN A 122 22.19 -7.20 -3.51
CA GLN A 122 22.01 -6.48 -4.76
C GLN A 122 21.44 -7.38 -5.85
N SER A 123 22.02 -8.58 -6.04
CA SER A 123 21.55 -9.58 -7.00
C SER A 123 20.10 -9.96 -6.73
N HIS A 124 19.75 -10.22 -5.47
CA HIS A 124 18.37 -10.54 -5.11
C HIS A 124 17.41 -9.38 -5.41
N LEU A 125 17.76 -8.15 -5.04
CA LEU A 125 16.92 -6.98 -5.29
C LEU A 125 16.78 -6.67 -6.78
N LEU A 126 17.80 -6.92 -7.60
CA LEU A 126 17.72 -6.78 -9.06
C LEU A 126 16.74 -7.77 -9.69
N ASP A 127 16.67 -8.99 -9.16
CA ASP A 127 15.77 -10.04 -9.64
C ASP A 127 14.30 -9.76 -9.29
N VAL A 128 14.03 -9.30 -8.06
CA VAL A 128 12.65 -9.19 -7.56
C VAL A 128 12.05 -7.78 -7.65
N VAL A 129 12.85 -6.73 -7.54
CA VAL A 129 12.39 -5.32 -7.59
C VAL A 129 12.49 -4.80 -9.02
N VAL A 130 11.60 -5.32 -9.85
CA VAL A 130 11.51 -4.98 -11.28
C VAL A 130 10.45 -3.93 -11.54
N ASN A 131 10.63 -3.19 -12.63
CA ASN A 131 9.54 -2.37 -13.15
C ASN A 131 8.38 -3.26 -13.55
N TYR A 132 7.16 -2.80 -13.28
CA TYR A 132 5.97 -3.51 -13.69
C TYR A 132 4.89 -2.52 -14.09
N ASP A 133 3.96 -3.02 -14.89
CA ASP A 133 2.79 -2.28 -15.35
C ASP A 133 1.52 -2.90 -14.80
N ILE A 134 0.51 -2.06 -14.62
CA ILE A 134 -0.86 -2.48 -14.35
C ILE A 134 -1.34 -3.26 -15.58
N PRO A 135 -1.94 -4.45 -15.43
CA PRO A 135 -2.40 -5.24 -16.55
C PRO A 135 -3.33 -4.46 -17.48
N GLU A 136 -3.12 -4.57 -18.80
CA GLU A 136 -3.82 -3.79 -19.83
C GLU A 136 -5.37 -3.78 -19.69
N PRO A 137 -6.05 -4.91 -19.37
CA PRO A 137 -7.51 -4.89 -19.17
C PRO A 137 -7.93 -3.96 -18.04
N ILE A 138 -7.15 -3.92 -16.96
CA ILE A 138 -7.40 -3.07 -15.78
C ILE A 138 -7.04 -1.63 -16.11
N GLN A 139 -5.91 -1.44 -16.79
CA GLN A 139 -5.45 -0.14 -17.24
C GLN A 139 -6.50 0.52 -18.14
N ARG A 140 -7.09 -0.15 -19.12
CA ARG A 140 -8.17 0.44 -19.95
C ARG A 140 -9.37 0.90 -19.13
N ARG A 141 -9.75 0.11 -18.12
CA ARG A 141 -10.84 0.43 -17.17
C ARG A 141 -10.44 1.45 -16.11
N PHE A 142 -9.20 1.86 -16.06
CA PHE A 142 -8.74 2.87 -15.13
C PHE A 142 -8.23 4.12 -15.85
N ASN A 143 -7.87 3.99 -17.13
CA ASN A 143 -7.51 5.08 -18.01
C ASN A 143 -8.64 6.09 -18.13
N TRP A 144 -9.88 5.60 -18.12
CA TRP A 144 -11.03 6.48 -18.01
C TRP A 144 -11.11 7.14 -16.63
N LEU A 145 -10.76 6.47 -15.52
CA LEU A 145 -10.79 7.00 -14.15
C LEU A 145 -9.76 8.11 -13.89
N SER A 146 -8.54 7.96 -14.41
CA SER A 146 -7.48 8.94 -14.20
C SER A 146 -7.38 9.98 -15.33
N GLY A 147 -8.24 9.90 -16.35
CA GLY A 147 -8.24 10.85 -17.48
C GLY A 147 -7.02 10.76 -18.39
N GLY A 148 -6.44 9.58 -18.60
CA GLY A 148 -5.27 9.39 -19.48
C GLY A 148 -3.92 9.31 -18.75
N ASP A 149 -3.85 9.75 -17.48
CA ASP A 149 -2.59 9.96 -16.77
C ASP A 149 -1.96 8.68 -16.17
N VAL A 150 -2.57 7.50 -16.38
CA VAL A 150 -2.11 6.23 -15.76
C VAL A 150 -0.69 5.90 -16.17
N ASN A 151 -0.33 6.11 -17.44
CA ASN A 151 1.00 5.79 -17.95
C ASN A 151 2.09 6.63 -17.26
N VAL A 152 1.88 7.94 -17.17
CA VAL A 152 2.83 8.85 -16.53
C VAL A 152 2.94 8.53 -15.03
N GLY A 153 1.81 8.27 -14.37
CA GLY A 153 1.81 7.89 -12.95
C GLY A 153 2.58 6.58 -12.70
N GLN A 154 2.37 5.55 -13.51
CA GLN A 154 3.12 4.28 -13.39
C GLN A 154 4.61 4.46 -13.64
N GLN A 155 5.00 5.23 -14.67
CA GLN A 155 6.41 5.52 -14.93
C GLN A 155 7.07 6.23 -13.75
N LEU A 156 6.36 7.18 -13.13
CA LEU A 156 6.85 7.90 -11.95
C LEU A 156 6.99 6.97 -10.74
N LEU A 157 6.00 6.09 -10.49
CA LEU A 157 6.06 5.11 -9.40
C LEU A 157 7.18 4.09 -9.59
N ASN A 158 7.36 3.58 -10.81
CA ASN A 158 8.49 2.72 -11.16
C ASN A 158 9.83 3.47 -10.96
N HIS A 159 9.91 4.74 -11.34
CA HIS A 159 11.11 5.55 -11.09
C HIS A 159 11.43 5.66 -9.58
N PHE A 160 10.42 5.95 -8.75
CA PHE A 160 10.60 6.02 -7.29
C PHE A 160 11.02 4.68 -6.70
N LEU A 161 10.43 3.57 -7.16
CA LEU A 161 10.82 2.22 -6.73
C LEU A 161 12.29 1.94 -7.03
N GLN A 162 12.78 2.31 -8.22
CA GLN A 162 14.19 2.16 -8.57
C GLN A 162 15.10 3.05 -7.72
N LYS A 163 14.69 4.30 -7.44
CA LYS A 163 15.45 5.19 -6.56
C LYS A 163 15.52 4.69 -5.12
N GLU A 164 14.43 4.13 -4.61
CA GLU A 164 14.40 3.51 -3.28
C GLU A 164 15.35 2.30 -3.21
N LYS A 165 15.33 1.43 -4.23
CA LYS A 165 16.27 0.30 -4.36
C LYS A 165 17.73 0.78 -4.33
N ASP A 166 18.07 1.78 -5.14
CA ASP A 166 19.43 2.33 -5.21
C ASP A 166 19.88 2.90 -3.85
N LEU A 167 19.02 3.66 -3.17
CA LEU A 167 19.31 4.21 -1.84
C LEU A 167 19.55 3.11 -0.80
N ILE A 168 18.75 2.05 -0.84
CA ILE A 168 18.88 0.93 0.09
C ILE A 168 20.18 0.16 -0.15
N VAL A 169 20.50 -0.19 -1.40
CA VAL A 169 21.77 -0.85 -1.74
C VAL A 169 22.95 -0.01 -1.28
N ASN A 170 22.93 1.29 -1.55
CA ASN A 170 23.96 2.22 -1.10
C ASN A 170 24.06 2.27 0.44
N SER A 171 22.94 2.23 1.14
CA SER A 171 22.94 2.18 2.61
C SER A 171 23.48 0.87 3.16
N MET A 172 23.30 -0.27 2.46
CA MET A 172 23.83 -1.56 2.90
C MET A 172 25.34 -1.62 2.85
N ASN A 173 25.98 -0.92 1.90
CA ASN A 173 27.45 -0.77 1.85
C ASN A 173 28.03 -0.20 3.16
N HIS A 174 27.24 0.57 3.91
CA HIS A 174 27.67 1.18 5.17
C HIS A 174 27.23 0.37 6.39
N ARG A 175 26.07 -0.29 6.33
CA ARG A 175 25.50 -1.02 7.47
C ARG A 175 26.07 -2.42 7.65
N VAL A 176 26.27 -3.15 6.55
CA VAL A 176 26.78 -4.53 6.58
C VAL A 176 28.13 -4.62 7.31
N PRO A 177 29.13 -3.76 7.03
CA PRO A 177 30.42 -3.83 7.72
C PRO A 177 30.28 -3.66 9.24
N VAL A 178 29.42 -2.74 9.69
CA VAL A 178 29.18 -2.48 11.11
C VAL A 178 28.54 -3.69 11.79
N LEU A 179 27.50 -4.28 11.18
CA LEU A 179 26.84 -5.46 11.72
C LEU A 179 27.76 -6.68 11.76
N LEU A 180 28.55 -6.89 10.71
CA LEU A 180 29.48 -8.00 10.63
C LEU A 180 30.62 -7.85 11.64
N LYS A 181 31.14 -6.63 11.81
CA LYS A 181 32.13 -6.31 12.85
C LYS A 181 31.59 -6.65 14.24
N HIS A 182 30.38 -6.21 14.58
CA HIS A 182 29.77 -6.53 15.87
C HIS A 182 29.54 -8.04 16.06
N LEU A 183 29.15 -8.76 15.01
CA LEU A 183 28.97 -10.22 15.07
C LEU A 183 30.29 -10.92 15.37
N ARG A 184 31.39 -10.47 14.77
CA ARG A 184 32.74 -11.03 14.96
C ARG A 184 33.30 -10.72 16.33
N GLU A 185 33.16 -9.47 16.79
CA GLU A 185 33.72 -9.01 18.07
C GLU A 185 32.94 -9.53 19.30
N HIS A 186 31.62 -9.70 19.14
CA HIS A 186 30.73 -10.06 20.25
C HIS A 186 29.94 -11.34 20.02
N GLY A 187 30.33 -12.20 19.09
CA GLY A 187 29.59 -13.43 18.73
C GLY A 187 29.38 -14.42 19.88
N SER A 188 30.17 -14.31 20.96
CA SER A 188 29.99 -15.07 22.20
C SER A 188 28.81 -14.59 23.06
N ILE A 189 28.34 -13.36 22.85
CA ILE A 189 27.24 -12.72 23.60
C ILE A 189 26.05 -12.45 22.67
N ILE A 190 26.32 -11.92 21.48
CA ILE A 190 25.35 -11.60 20.44
C ILE A 190 25.37 -12.72 19.41
N HIS A 191 24.57 -13.75 19.65
CA HIS A 191 24.48 -14.89 18.74
C HIS A 191 23.64 -14.59 17.49
N LYS A 192 22.76 -13.58 17.54
CA LYS A 192 21.85 -13.27 16.45
C LYS A 192 21.59 -11.77 16.34
N MET A 193 21.67 -11.25 15.12
CA MET A 193 21.19 -9.91 14.76
C MET A 193 20.30 -10.00 13.53
N GLN A 194 19.32 -9.11 13.44
CA GLN A 194 18.41 -9.06 12.31
C GLN A 194 18.29 -7.63 11.80
N GLN A 195 18.34 -7.49 10.47
CA GLN A 195 17.99 -6.26 9.78
C GLN A 195 16.92 -6.56 8.75
N GLN A 196 15.87 -5.74 8.72
CA GLN A 196 14.78 -5.86 7.76
C GLN A 196 14.92 -4.76 6.70
N ILE A 197 14.74 -5.14 5.45
CA ILE A 197 14.69 -4.24 4.29
C ILE A 197 13.31 -4.42 3.65
N GLU A 198 12.63 -3.30 3.39
CA GLU A 198 11.37 -3.26 2.67
C GLU A 198 11.48 -2.30 1.50
N ILE A 199 11.06 -2.74 0.31
CA ILE A 199 10.97 -1.94 -0.92
C ILE A 199 9.64 -2.28 -1.57
N GLY A 200 8.70 -1.33 -1.59
CA GLY A 200 7.32 -1.63 -2.00
C GLY A 200 6.72 -2.81 -1.22
N LYS A 201 6.35 -3.91 -1.92
CA LYS A 201 5.86 -5.16 -1.30
C LYS A 201 6.92 -6.27 -1.21
N HIS A 202 8.19 -5.93 -1.42
CA HIS A 202 9.31 -6.83 -1.28
C HIS A 202 9.92 -6.69 0.11
N ARG A 203 10.11 -7.82 0.78
CA ARG A 203 10.73 -7.88 2.10
C ARG A 203 11.91 -8.83 2.09
N LEU A 204 13.04 -8.33 2.59
CA LEU A 204 14.26 -9.07 2.77
C LEU A 204 14.71 -8.96 4.22
N ASP A 205 14.69 -10.09 4.94
CA ASP A 205 15.20 -10.18 6.31
C ASP A 205 16.66 -10.68 6.25
N LEU A 206 17.62 -9.86 6.67
CA LEU A 206 19.01 -10.26 6.88
C LEU A 206 19.16 -10.79 8.30
N GLN A 207 19.59 -12.04 8.46
CA GLN A 207 19.85 -12.65 9.76
C GLN A 207 21.32 -13.02 9.88
N PHE A 208 22.01 -12.30 10.75
CA PHE A 208 23.40 -12.52 11.11
C PHE A 208 23.44 -13.50 12.28
N ASP A 209 24.13 -14.62 12.12
CA ASP A 209 24.20 -15.68 13.14
C ASP A 209 25.63 -16.23 13.22
N SER A 210 26.20 -16.25 14.43
CA SER A 210 27.57 -16.70 14.66
C SER A 210 27.74 -18.22 14.48
N LYS A 211 26.65 -18.99 14.48
CA LYS A 211 26.64 -20.46 14.33
C LYS A 211 26.50 -20.92 12.89
N ILE A 212 26.19 -20.00 11.98
CA ILE A 212 26.06 -20.29 10.55
C ILE A 212 27.40 -19.98 9.87
N SER A 213 27.75 -20.79 8.87
CA SER A 213 28.88 -20.54 7.98
C SER A 213 28.38 -20.17 6.59
N GLY A 214 28.99 -19.15 6.00
CA GLY A 214 28.69 -18.63 4.67
C GLY A 214 27.34 -17.91 4.57
N ILE A 215 26.83 -17.80 3.34
CA ILE A 215 25.57 -17.12 3.02
C ILE A 215 24.53 -18.09 2.45
N LYS A 216 23.28 -17.98 2.91
CA LYS A 216 22.17 -18.80 2.40
C LYS A 216 20.90 -17.97 2.24
N ILE A 217 20.27 -18.06 1.08
CA ILE A 217 18.93 -17.49 0.85
C ILE A 217 17.90 -18.58 1.08
N ILE A 218 16.94 -18.34 1.96
CA ILE A 218 15.81 -19.23 2.19
C ILE A 218 14.51 -18.50 1.90
N GLU A 219 13.51 -19.27 1.45
CA GLU A 219 12.14 -18.80 1.48
C GLU A 219 11.75 -18.51 2.92
N ARG A 220 10.88 -17.51 3.11
CA ARG A 220 10.22 -17.32 4.39
C ARG A 220 9.14 -18.39 4.58
N THR A 221 9.52 -19.66 4.63
CA THR A 221 8.65 -20.74 5.10
C THR A 221 8.52 -20.60 6.60
N SER A 222 7.41 -20.00 7.04
CA SER A 222 6.83 -20.09 8.39
C SER A 222 7.81 -20.36 9.55
N PHE A 223 8.93 -19.63 9.65
CA PHE A 223 9.63 -19.50 10.91
C PHE A 223 8.74 -18.59 11.76
N CYS A 224 7.79 -19.21 12.46
CA CYS A 224 7.12 -18.61 13.59
C CYS A 224 8.12 -18.59 14.76
N PRO A 225 8.71 -17.45 15.16
CA PRO A 225 8.63 -17.15 16.57
C PRO A 225 7.14 -16.97 16.86
N SER A 226 6.63 -17.72 17.83
CA SER A 226 5.28 -17.66 18.38
C SER A 226 4.50 -16.40 18.01
N GLN A 227 3.38 -16.59 17.31
CA GLN A 227 2.37 -15.59 17.03
C GLN A 227 2.10 -14.73 18.28
N SER A 228 2.52 -13.46 18.25
CA SER A 228 1.82 -12.45 19.05
C SER A 228 0.45 -12.27 18.38
N PRO A 229 -0.67 -12.49 19.09
CA PRO A 229 -1.99 -12.45 18.50
C PRO A 229 -2.29 -11.04 17.98
N GLY A 230 -2.92 -11.04 16.79
CA GLY A 230 -3.44 -9.91 16.03
C GLY A 230 -3.19 -8.51 16.57
N SER A 231 -2.49 -7.70 15.76
CA SER A 231 -2.62 -6.25 15.79
C SER A 231 -4.03 -5.88 15.29
N THR A 232 -5.01 -6.13 16.14
CA THR A 232 -6.15 -5.25 16.25
C THR A 232 -5.58 -3.86 16.49
N ARG A 233 -6.05 -2.92 15.67
CA ARG A 233 -5.77 -1.49 15.74
C ARG A 233 -5.69 -1.03 17.20
N ASN A 234 -4.47 -0.86 17.68
CA ASN A 234 -4.14 -0.81 19.10
C ASN A 234 -4.54 0.56 19.67
N TRP A 235 -5.81 0.70 20.08
CA TRP A 235 -6.33 1.84 20.86
C TRP A 235 -5.69 1.93 22.26
N GLY A 236 -4.88 0.94 22.67
CA GLY A 236 -4.19 0.92 23.96
C GLY A 236 -3.21 2.07 24.18
N TRP A 237 -2.56 2.58 23.12
CA TRP A 237 -1.77 3.82 23.19
C TRP A 237 -2.65 4.98 23.64
N LEU A 238 -3.81 5.19 23.00
CA LEU A 238 -4.70 6.31 23.31
C LEU A 238 -5.20 6.27 24.75
N CYS A 239 -5.48 5.08 25.30
CA CYS A 239 -5.81 4.93 26.72
C CYS A 239 -4.63 5.29 27.63
N PHE A 240 -3.39 4.95 27.26
CA PHE A 240 -2.19 5.30 28.02
C PHE A 240 -1.97 6.82 28.07
N ILE A 241 -2.18 7.52 26.95
CA ILE A 241 -2.11 8.99 26.90
C ILE A 241 -3.20 9.63 27.76
N ILE A 242 -4.43 9.12 27.73
CA ILE A 242 -5.53 9.67 28.54
C ILE A 242 -5.25 9.49 30.04
N VAL A 243 -4.72 8.34 30.46
CA VAL A 243 -4.36 8.08 31.86
C VAL A 243 -3.20 8.97 32.31
N VAL A 244 -2.17 9.16 31.48
CA VAL A 244 -1.06 10.06 31.79
C VAL A 244 -1.52 11.52 31.90
N ILE A 245 -2.41 11.98 31.01
CA ILE A 245 -3.00 13.32 31.08
C ILE A 245 -3.84 13.49 32.34
N LEU A 246 -4.65 12.49 32.72
CA LEU A 246 -5.44 12.53 33.96
C LEU A 246 -4.57 12.57 35.22
N ILE A 247 -3.44 11.84 35.24
CA ILE A 247 -2.50 11.87 36.36
C ILE A 247 -1.80 13.24 36.46
N ILE A 248 -1.44 13.84 35.33
CA ILE A 248 -0.83 15.18 35.29
C ILE A 248 -1.84 16.24 35.75
N LEU A 249 -3.09 16.17 35.29
CA LEU A 249 -4.16 17.09 35.71
C LEU A 249 -4.51 16.93 37.20
N ALA A 250 -4.59 15.69 37.71
CA ALA A 250 -4.83 15.43 39.13
C ALA A 250 -3.69 15.96 40.02
N ARG A 251 -2.43 15.89 39.55
CA ARG A 251 -1.29 16.51 40.25
C ARG A 251 -1.30 18.03 40.20
N TYR A 252 -1.85 18.63 39.13
CA TYR A 252 -1.92 20.08 38.99
C TYR A 252 -3.04 20.70 39.85
N PHE A 253 -4.11 19.95 40.11
CA PHE A 253 -5.23 20.39 40.97
C PHE A 253 -5.07 20.10 42.47
N MET A 254 -4.05 19.32 42.88
CA MET A 254 -3.71 19.03 44.29
C MET A 254 -2.56 19.90 44.84
N LYS A 255 -2.16 20.95 44.11
CA LYS A 255 -1.32 22.04 44.59
C LYS A 255 -2.13 23.32 44.65
#